data_AF-A0AB33JXE6-F1
#
_entry.id   AF-A0AB33JXE6-F1
#
_cell.length_a   1.000
_cell.length_b   1.000
_cell.length_c   1.000
_cell.angle_alpha   90.00
_cell.angle_beta   90.00
_cell.angle_gamma   90.00
#
_symmetry.space_group_name_H-M   'P 1'
#
loop_
_entity.id
_entity.type
_entity.pdbx_description
1 polymer ?
#
loop_
_entity_poly.entity_id
_entity_poly.type
_entity_poly.pdbx_seq_one_letter_code
_entity_poly.pdbx_strand_id
1 'polypeptide(L)' 'MANFLETDRLALRAFTAADADPLLALDSDPEVMRFINGGRPTSRQAIETRTLPRLLHDYPCWDTRGYWAAQEKPTGTFLG' A
#
# COMPACT_ATOMS: atom_id res chain seq x y z
N MET A 1 2.39 13.01 11.33
CA MET A 1 1.27 12.59 10.47
C MET A 1 0.34 11.73 11.31
N ALA A 2 -0.95 12.06 11.36
CA ALA A 2 -1.94 11.27 12.09
C ALA A 2 -2.34 10.03 11.26
N ASN A 3 -2.49 8.87 11.91
CA ASN A 3 -3.08 7.70 11.28
C ASN A 3 -4.56 7.99 10.97
N PHE A 4 -5.05 7.50 9.83
CA PHE A 4 -6.44 7.71 9.41
C PHE A 4 -7.41 6.91 10.27
N LEU A 5 -7.04 5.66 10.58
CA LEU A 5 -7.81 4.77 11.43
C LEU A 5 -6.86 3.92 12.27
N GLU A 6 -7.21 3.71 13.53
CA GLU A 6 -6.53 2.75 14.39
C GLU A 6 -7.52 1.76 14.98
N THR A 7 -7.03 0.54 15.16
CA THR A 7 -7.69 -0.53 15.92
C THR A 7 -6.73 -1.02 16.99
N ASP A 8 -7.13 -2.07 17.72
CA ASP A 8 -6.28 -2.69 18.73
C ASP A 8 -4.96 -3.23 18.15
N ARG A 9 -4.97 -3.69 16.89
CA ARG A 9 -3.83 -4.39 16.26
C ARG A 9 -3.28 -3.70 15.02
N LEU A 10 -4.07 -2.87 14.35
CA LEU A 10 -3.75 -2.28 13.05
C LEU A 10 -3.84 -0.76 13.08
N ALA A 11 -2.97 -0.11 12.33
CA ALA A 11 -3.10 1.30 11.97
C ALA A 11 -3.15 1.43 10.45
N LEU A 12 -4.05 2.26 9.96
CA LEU A 12 -4.12 2.68 8.56
C LEU A 12 -3.47 4.06 8.46
N ARG A 13 -2.36 4.14 7.73
CA ARG A 13 -1.61 5.40 7.53
C ARG A 13 -1.52 5.76 6.05
N ALA A 14 -1.21 7.02 5.76
CA ALA A 14 -0.90 7.42 4.40
C ALA A 14 0.32 6.64 3.86
N PHE A 15 0.23 6.23 2.59
CA PHE A 15 1.39 5.73 1.85
C PHE A 15 2.46 6.80 1.70
N THR A 16 3.71 6.36 1.59
CA THR A 16 4.88 7.21 1.36
C THR A 16 5.74 6.62 0.25
N ALA A 17 6.67 7.39 -0.29
CA ALA A 17 7.60 6.88 -1.30
C ALA A 17 8.44 5.70 -0.78
N ALA A 18 8.67 5.60 0.53
CA ALA A 18 9.41 4.51 1.17
C ALA A 18 8.66 3.17 1.14
N ASP A 19 7.37 3.16 0.84
CA ASP A 19 6.56 1.94 0.77
C ASP A 19 6.73 1.19 -0.57
N ALA A 20 7.57 1.68 -1.49
CA ALA A 20 7.81 1.04 -2.79
C ALA A 20 8.33 -0.40 -2.68
N ASP A 21 9.27 -0.64 -1.76
CA ASP A 21 9.87 -1.96 -1.52
C ASP A 21 8.89 -2.98 -0.93
N PRO A 22 8.17 -2.67 0.18
CA PRO A 22 7.16 -3.59 0.70
C PRO A 22 5.98 -3.79 -0.27
N LEU A 23 5.59 -2.77 -1.05
CA LEU A 23 4.60 -2.93 -2.12
C LEU A 23 5.08 -3.87 -3.21
N LEU A 24 6.34 -3.76 -3.64
CA LEU A 24 6.90 -4.67 -4.63
C LEU A 24 6.93 -6.11 -4.12
N ALA A 25 7.28 -6.33 -2.85
CA ALA A 25 7.27 -7.65 -2.24
C ALA A 25 5.86 -8.26 -2.26
N LEU A 26 4.84 -7.48 -1.91
CA LEU A 26 3.44 -7.90 -1.94
C LEU A 26 2.95 -8.16 -3.37
N ASP A 27 3.23 -7.25 -4.31
CA ASP A 27 2.77 -7.32 -5.70
C ASP A 27 3.58 -8.30 -6.57
N SER A 28 4.69 -8.84 -6.04
CA SER A 28 5.47 -9.91 -6.67
C SER A 28 5.11 -11.29 -6.13
N ASP A 29 4.36 -11.38 -5.03
CA ASP A 29 3.95 -12.66 -4.45
C ASP A 29 2.92 -13.35 -5.37
N PRO A 30 3.25 -14.50 -5.97
CA PRO A 30 2.36 -15.21 -6.88
C PRO A 30 1.10 -15.75 -6.18
N GLU A 31 1.15 -16.06 -4.88
CA GLU A 31 -0.02 -16.54 -4.14
C GLU A 31 -1.05 -15.42 -3.95
N VAL A 32 -0.59 -14.19 -3.71
CA VAL A 32 -1.43 -12.98 -3.63
C VAL A 32 -1.93 -12.60 -5.03
N MET A 33 -1.01 -12.45 -5.98
CA MET A 33 -1.34 -11.99 -7.34
C MET A 33 -2.24 -12.96 -8.09
N ARG A 34 -2.22 -14.27 -7.76
CA ARG A 34 -3.13 -15.27 -8.35
C ARG A 34 -4.59 -14.82 -8.30
N PHE A 35 -5.00 -14.18 -7.21
CA PHE A 35 -6.38 -13.74 -7.00
C PHE A 35 -6.65 -12.31 -7.49
N ILE A 36 -5.62 -11.53 -7.81
CA ILE A 36 -5.75 -10.12 -8.23
C ILE A 36 -5.67 -9.97 -9.74
N ASN A 37 -4.63 -10.51 -10.37
CA ASN A 37 -4.35 -10.32 -11.80
C ASN A 37 -3.99 -11.64 -12.53
N GLY A 38 -4.26 -12.78 -11.90
CA GLY A 38 -3.96 -14.11 -12.44
C GLY A 38 -2.51 -14.56 -12.19
N GLY A 39 -1.81 -13.98 -11.21
CA GLY A 39 -0.47 -14.41 -10.79
C GLY A 39 0.66 -13.77 -11.58
N ARG A 40 0.40 -12.65 -12.26
CA ARG A 40 1.44 -11.92 -12.99
C ARG A 40 2.21 -11.05 -12.00
N PRO A 41 3.49 -11.36 -11.71
CA PRO A 41 4.28 -10.54 -10.80
C PRO A 41 4.45 -9.13 -11.37
N THR A 42 4.32 -8.14 -10.51
CA THR A 42 4.48 -6.73 -10.88
C THR A 42 5.96 -6.36 -10.85
N SER A 43 6.43 -5.64 -11.87
CA SER A 43 7.81 -5.14 -11.89
C SER A 43 7.96 -3.91 -11.01
N ARG A 44 9.18 -3.69 -10.46
CA ARG A 44 9.52 -2.45 -9.74
C ARG A 44 9.16 -1.19 -10.52
N GLN A 45 9.44 -1.19 -11.83
CA GLN A 45 9.09 -0.07 -12.70
C GLN A 45 7.59 0.19 -12.72
N ALA A 46 6.75 -0.85 -12.75
CA ALA A 46 5.30 -0.68 -12.71
C ALA A 46 4.83 -0.14 -11.35
N ILE A 47 5.47 -0.56 -10.24
CA ILE A 47 5.20 0.01 -8.91
C ILE A 47 5.51 1.50 -8.89
N GLU A 48 6.72 1.90 -9.29
CA GLU A 48 7.18 3.29 -9.19
C GLU A 48 6.45 4.23 -10.17
N THR A 49 6.06 3.74 -11.35
CA THR A 49 5.46 4.60 -12.40
C THR A 49 3.93 4.58 -12.40
N ARG A 50 3.28 3.56 -11.82
CA ARG A 50 1.82 3.42 -11.86
C ARG A 50 1.19 3.21 -10.49
N THR A 51 1.63 2.21 -9.73
CA THR A 51 0.98 1.84 -8.47
C THR A 51 1.19 2.91 -7.41
N LEU A 52 2.44 3.26 -7.11
CA LEU A 52 2.79 4.20 -6.06
C LEU A 52 2.25 5.62 -6.33
N PRO A 53 2.35 6.20 -7.55
CA PRO A 53 1.73 7.50 -7.83
C PRO A 53 0.22 7.50 -7.61
N ARG A 54 -0.47 6.38 -7.90
CA ARG A 54 -1.90 6.23 -7.63
C ARG A 54 -2.21 6.18 -6.12
N LEU A 55 -1.40 5.47 -5.34
CA LEU A 55 -1.57 5.36 -3.89
C LEU A 55 -1.25 6.68 -3.16
N LEU A 56 -0.35 7.49 -3.72
CA LEU A 56 0.01 8.80 -3.20
C LEU A 56 -0.94 9.92 -3.65
N HIS A 57 -1.91 9.63 -4.53
CA HIS A 57 -2.83 10.63 -5.05
C HIS A 57 -3.82 11.09 -3.97
N ASP A 58 -3.84 12.40 -3.73
CA ASP A 58 -4.86 13.04 -2.90
C ASP A 58 -6.09 13.34 -3.77
N TYR A 59 -7.27 12.88 -3.33
CA TYR A 59 -8.51 13.02 -4.08
C TYR A 59 -9.27 14.28 -3.61
N PRO A 60 -9.39 15.33 -4.45
CA PRO A 60 -9.97 16.61 -4.03
C PRO A 60 -11.43 16.52 -3.60
N CYS A 61 -12.17 15.53 -4.12
CA CYS A 61 -13.57 15.30 -3.77
C CYS A 61 -13.78 14.79 -2.34
N TRP A 62 -12.74 14.22 -1.72
CA TRP A 62 -12.79 13.66 -0.37
C TRP A 62 -11.86 14.35 0.61
N ASP A 63 -11.06 15.32 0.14
CA ASP A 63 -10.03 16.02 0.93
C ASP A 63 -9.07 15.05 1.66
N THR A 64 -8.90 13.85 1.09
CA THR A 64 -8.06 12.79 1.64
C THR A 64 -7.52 11.90 0.53
N ARG A 65 -6.54 11.07 0.88
CA ARG A 65 -6.12 9.92 0.08
C ARG A 65 -7.22 8.89 0.00
N GLY A 66 -7.28 8.19 -1.12
CA GLY A 66 -8.19 7.05 -1.33
C GLY A 66 -7.60 5.71 -0.89
N TYR A 67 -6.32 5.68 -0.49
CA TYR A 67 -5.57 4.48 -0.15
C TYR A 67 -4.72 4.69 1.09
N TRP A 68 -4.62 3.66 1.93
CA TRP A 68 -3.84 3.65 3.15
C TRP A 68 -3.06 2.36 3.28
N ALA A 69 -1.83 2.47 3.78
CA ALA A 69 -1.01 1.34 4.17
C ALA A 69 -1.51 0.82 5.52
N ALA A 70 -1.84 -0.46 5.56
CA ALA A 70 -2.08 -1.21 6.78
C ALA A 70 -0.74 -1.60 7.39
N GLN A 71 -0.55 -1.20 8.64
CA GLN A 71 0.60 -1.61 9.43
C GLN A 71 0.16 -2.24 10.75
N GLU A 72 0.93 -3.22 11.20
CA GLU A 72 0.79 -3.77 12.53
C GLU A 72 1.19 -2.72 13.57
N LYS A 73 0.32 -2.45 14.53
CA LYS A 73 0.52 -1.38 15.52
C LYS A 73 1.74 -1.60 16.43
N PRO A 74 2.02 -2.82 16.95
CA PRO A 74 3.14 -3.03 17.86
C PRO A 74 4.52 -2.97 17.20
N THR A 75 4.64 -3.43 15.95
CA THR A 75 5.92 -3.58 15.26
C THR A 75 6.15 -2.54 14.17
N GLY A 76 5.10 -1.87 13.70
CA GLY A 76 5.15 -1.00 12.52
C GLY A 76 5.30 -1.77 11.20
N THR A 77 5.17 -3.11 11.22
CA THR A 77 5.34 -3.95 10.03
C THR A 77 4.24 -3.66 9.02
N PHE A 78 4.62 -3.46 7.76
CA PHE A 78 3.67 -3.33 6.65
C PHE A 78 2.96 -4.66 6.39
N LEU A 79 1.63 -4.60 6.27
CA LEU A 79 0.78 -5.77 6.04
C LEU A 79 0.02 -5.71 4.72
N GLY A 80 -0.16 -4.53 4.12
CA GLY A 80 -0.90 -4.33 2.87
C GLY A 80 -1.24 -2.89 2.57
#